data_AF-A0A520LGK9-F1
#
_entry.id   AF-A0A520LGK9-F1
#
_cell.length_a   1.000
_cell.length_b   1.000
_cell.length_c   1.000
_cell.angle_alpha   90.00
_cell.angle_beta   90.00
_cell.angle_gamma   90.00
#
_symmetry.space_group_name_H-M   'P 1'
#
loop_
_entity.id
_entity.type
_entity.pdbx_description
1 polymer ?
#
loop_
_entity_poly.entity_id
_entity_poly.type
_entity_poly.pdbx_seq_one_letter_code
_entity_poly.pdbx_strand_id
1 'polypeptide(L)'
;MSVTFASPALEKFEELDWPARTDENWRFGSWKEANLSGLETVGTGATGDLPELLTGFDRLVFANGELVSGSSDAAELVEGSFGPTSRLGSSKHAALHAAKSKHTLHVRSGSDLALEVIYFVSGEGLSFSGIVIEAEAGAKIRIVNRFISVDDSAAVVVSATDVRTAEGSKVTCLVTQELNRDSKLIRFSDSTLQASSLAKLAVVHTGAKWVREETYSTVGGSDAKSEILSVALPDTGQEYDQRTFQHHGARNTFSDLLFKNTLFGKATTIFSGLIFVDEGAHGTDAYQTCRNLMMTDECEAHSMPGLEINADDVKCSHGSTSSRVSDEEIFYLMARGISAKDARGLVAQGFSIQAIERLEDEQLETLAIEVVSRKFSTVE
;
A
#
# COMPACT_ATOMS: atom_id res chain seq x y z
N MET A 1 17.63 38.56 15.97
CA MET A 1 17.81 37.15 15.55
C MET A 1 16.65 36.38 16.14
N SER A 2 15.68 36.01 15.31
CA SER A 2 14.61 35.11 15.74
C SER A 2 15.24 33.72 15.85
N VAL A 3 15.33 33.18 17.06
CA VAL A 3 15.72 31.79 17.25
C VAL A 3 14.52 30.97 16.83
N THR A 4 14.51 30.48 15.60
CA THR A 4 13.51 29.52 15.14
C THR A 4 13.82 28.21 15.84
N PHE A 5 13.05 27.88 16.87
CA PHE A 5 13.11 26.55 17.48
C PHE A 5 12.66 25.53 16.43
N ALA A 6 13.45 24.48 16.20
CA ALA A 6 13.06 23.37 15.34
C ALA A 6 11.80 22.70 15.91
N SER A 7 10.91 22.20 15.05
CA SER A 7 9.75 21.44 15.53
C SER A 7 10.22 20.08 16.08
N PRO A 8 9.54 19.49 17.08
CA PRO A 8 9.93 18.17 17.60
C PRO A 8 10.00 17.06 16.52
N ALA A 9 9.19 17.18 15.46
CA ALA A 9 9.23 16.27 14.32
C ALA A 9 10.50 16.45 13.48
N LEU A 10 10.98 17.68 13.31
CA LEU A 10 12.23 17.97 12.62
C LEU A 10 13.45 17.48 13.43
N GLU A 11 13.47 17.71 14.74
CA GLU A 11 14.52 17.20 15.63
C GLU A 11 14.61 15.66 15.54
N LYS A 12 13.47 14.97 15.64
CA LYS A 12 13.42 13.51 15.49
C LYS A 12 13.93 13.04 14.12
N PHE A 13 13.63 13.76 13.04
CA PHE A 13 14.14 13.43 11.70
C PHE A 13 15.66 13.61 11.60
N GLU A 14 16.20 14.67 12.20
CA GLU A 14 17.64 14.98 12.20
C GLU A 14 18.44 14.01 13.06
N GLU A 15 17.87 13.48 14.14
CA GLU A 15 18.50 12.48 15.03
C GLU A 15 18.60 11.07 14.44
N LEU A 16 17.69 10.71 13.53
CA LEU A 16 17.65 9.36 12.96
C LEU A 16 18.67 9.23 11.83
N ASP A 17 19.27 8.05 11.68
CA ASP A 17 20.13 7.73 10.55
C ASP A 17 19.33 7.21 9.35
N TRP A 18 19.87 7.41 8.15
CA TRP A 18 19.34 6.71 6.97
C TRP A 18 19.65 5.22 7.06
N PRO A 19 18.77 4.36 6.52
CA PRO A 19 19.01 2.94 6.47
C PRO A 19 20.36 2.55 5.87
N ALA A 20 20.98 1.55 6.47
CA ALA A 20 22.23 0.95 6.00
C ALA A 20 22.03 -0.52 5.64
N ARG A 21 22.97 -1.05 4.85
CA ARG A 21 22.98 -2.48 4.46
C ARG A 21 22.96 -3.44 5.66
N THR A 22 23.54 -3.02 6.79
CA THR A 22 23.66 -3.83 8.01
C THR A 22 22.37 -3.90 8.81
N ASP A 23 21.39 -3.05 8.51
CA ASP A 23 20.11 -3.06 9.19
C ASP A 23 19.32 -4.27 8.70
N GLU A 24 18.84 -5.11 9.63
CA GLU A 24 18.11 -6.34 9.27
C GLU A 24 16.89 -6.03 8.40
N ASN A 25 16.19 -4.93 8.73
CA ASN A 25 15.08 -4.41 7.96
C ASN A 25 15.45 -3.84 6.57
N TRP A 26 16.70 -3.90 6.16
CA TRP A 26 17.17 -3.42 4.85
C TRP A 26 18.13 -4.40 4.18
N ARG A 27 18.22 -5.63 4.69
CA ARG A 27 19.11 -6.67 4.18
C ARG A 27 18.96 -6.95 2.68
N PHE A 28 17.71 -6.97 2.20
CA PHE A 28 17.39 -7.24 0.79
C PHE A 28 16.94 -5.99 0.01
N GLY A 29 16.47 -4.95 0.71
CA GLY A 29 16.03 -3.71 0.08
C GLY A 29 17.18 -2.81 -0.34
N SER A 30 16.96 -2.05 -1.40
CA SER A 30 17.91 -1.04 -1.89
C SER A 30 17.99 0.16 -0.94
N TRP A 31 18.70 0.02 0.18
CA TRP A 31 18.90 1.07 1.19
C TRP A 31 19.48 2.38 0.62
N LYS A 32 20.20 2.32 -0.50
CA LYS A 32 20.67 3.52 -1.22
C LYS A 32 19.52 4.34 -1.81
N GLU A 33 18.50 3.67 -2.36
CA GLU A 33 17.34 4.33 -2.94
C GLU A 33 16.49 5.03 -1.87
N ALA A 34 16.59 4.56 -0.62
CA ALA A 34 15.91 5.09 0.54
C ALA A 34 16.55 6.37 1.11
N ASN A 35 17.78 6.73 0.71
CA ASN A 35 18.41 7.97 1.16
C ASN A 35 17.85 9.16 0.36
N LEU A 36 17.14 10.06 1.04
CA LEU A 36 16.49 11.22 0.43
C LEU A 36 17.22 12.54 0.75
N SER A 37 18.46 12.47 1.22
CA SER A 37 19.26 13.67 1.51
C SER A 37 19.42 14.55 0.27
N GLY A 38 19.24 15.86 0.44
CA GLY A 38 19.41 16.86 -0.62
C GLY A 38 18.22 17.01 -1.56
N LEU A 39 17.13 16.26 -1.36
CA LEU A 39 15.87 16.50 -2.07
C LEU A 39 15.07 17.59 -1.36
N GLU A 40 14.65 18.58 -2.14
CA GLU A 40 13.72 19.61 -1.70
C GLU A 40 12.27 19.15 -1.90
N THR A 41 11.32 19.80 -1.24
CA THR A 41 9.89 19.57 -1.49
C THR A 41 9.54 20.00 -2.91
N VAL A 42 8.70 19.22 -3.59
CA VAL A 42 8.19 19.62 -4.91
C VAL A 42 7.50 20.99 -4.85
N GLY A 43 7.58 21.75 -5.94
CA GLY A 43 6.83 23.00 -6.10
C GLY A 43 5.33 22.75 -6.34
N THR A 44 4.60 23.82 -6.69
CA THR A 44 3.19 23.75 -7.07
C THR A 44 2.98 22.69 -8.15
N GLY A 45 2.03 21.77 -7.90
CA GLY A 45 1.78 20.64 -8.77
C GLY A 45 0.93 21.00 -9.99
N ALA A 46 1.05 20.18 -11.03
CA ALA A 46 0.14 20.17 -12.16
C ALA A 46 -0.96 19.10 -11.96
N THR A 47 -2.11 19.31 -12.59
CA THR A 47 -3.17 18.30 -12.71
C THR A 47 -3.06 17.60 -14.06
N GLY A 48 -3.45 16.32 -14.10
CA GLY A 48 -3.56 15.55 -15.33
C GLY A 48 -5.01 15.31 -15.74
N ASP A 49 -5.19 14.41 -16.70
CA ASP A 49 -6.52 13.92 -17.08
C ASP A 49 -7.16 13.18 -15.91
N LEU A 50 -8.40 13.55 -15.59
CA LEU A 50 -9.15 12.91 -14.52
C LEU A 50 -9.64 11.53 -14.97
N PRO A 51 -9.44 10.49 -14.15
CA PRO A 51 -10.09 9.20 -14.36
C PRO A 51 -11.62 9.29 -14.37
N GLU A 52 -12.26 8.27 -14.94
CA GLU A 52 -13.72 8.12 -14.92
C GLU A 52 -14.28 8.22 -13.49
N LEU A 53 -15.46 8.84 -13.37
CA LEU A 53 -16.12 9.05 -12.08
C LEU A 53 -16.62 7.72 -11.51
N LEU A 54 -16.22 7.43 -10.27
CA LEU A 54 -16.82 6.36 -9.50
C LEU A 54 -18.21 6.79 -9.05
N THR A 55 -19.24 6.07 -9.51
CA THR A 55 -20.63 6.40 -9.19
C THR A 55 -20.87 6.32 -7.69
N GLY A 56 -21.34 7.42 -7.09
CA GLY A 56 -21.64 7.52 -5.66
C GLY A 56 -20.46 7.88 -4.77
N PHE A 57 -19.29 8.20 -5.35
CA PHE A 57 -18.14 8.69 -4.61
C PHE A 57 -18.07 10.22 -4.69
N ASP A 58 -17.89 10.87 -3.53
CA ASP A 58 -17.33 12.21 -3.51
C ASP A 58 -15.88 12.15 -4.01
N ARG A 59 -15.39 13.20 -4.69
CA ARG A 59 -14.03 13.23 -5.24
C ARG A 59 -13.28 14.43 -4.72
N LEU A 60 -12.08 14.22 -4.19
CA LEU A 60 -11.09 15.26 -3.89
C LEU A 60 -9.85 15.06 -4.76
N VAL A 61 -9.32 16.15 -5.31
CA VAL A 61 -8.15 16.14 -6.20
C VAL A 61 -7.07 17.02 -5.62
N PHE A 62 -5.89 16.44 -5.46
CA PHE A 62 -4.68 17.08 -4.96
C PHE A 62 -3.62 17.14 -6.07
N ALA A 63 -2.87 18.24 -6.13
CA ALA A 63 -1.69 18.39 -6.99
C ALA A 63 -0.47 18.70 -6.12
N ASN A 64 0.52 17.79 -6.08
CA ASN A 64 1.69 17.89 -5.19
C ASN A 64 1.34 18.19 -3.72
N GLY A 65 0.26 17.59 -3.25
CA GLY A 65 -0.25 17.75 -1.90
C GLY A 65 -1.22 18.90 -1.71
N GLU A 66 -1.41 19.83 -2.65
CA GLU A 66 -2.39 20.92 -2.50
C GLU A 66 -3.76 20.54 -3.05
N LEU A 67 -4.85 20.77 -2.28
CA LEU A 67 -6.22 20.51 -2.75
C LEU A 67 -6.59 21.50 -3.85
N VAL A 68 -6.87 21.00 -5.05
CA VAL A 68 -7.19 21.82 -6.23
C VAL A 68 -8.64 21.73 -6.66
N SER A 69 -9.35 20.66 -6.28
CA SER A 69 -10.76 20.47 -6.61
C SER A 69 -11.43 19.47 -5.68
N GLY A 70 -12.76 19.59 -5.54
CA GLY A 70 -13.57 18.66 -4.79
C GLY A 70 -13.77 19.00 -3.32
N SER A 71 -14.75 18.33 -2.71
CA SER A 71 -15.12 18.47 -1.31
C SER A 71 -15.95 17.26 -0.88
N SER A 72 -16.00 16.99 0.43
CA SER A 72 -16.94 16.07 1.04
C SER A 72 -17.30 16.60 2.43
N ASP A 73 -18.56 16.47 2.84
CA ASP A 73 -19.01 16.90 4.18
C ASP A 73 -18.32 16.11 5.31
N ALA A 74 -17.78 14.93 4.98
CA ALA A 74 -17.07 14.06 5.92
C ALA A 74 -15.55 14.29 5.96
N ALA A 75 -15.01 15.24 5.18
CA ALA A 75 -13.57 15.41 4.99
C ALA A 75 -13.10 16.85 5.24
N GLU A 76 -12.03 17.00 6.03
CA GLU A 76 -11.40 18.29 6.32
C GLU A 76 -9.87 18.22 6.22
N LEU A 77 -9.23 19.35 5.91
CA LEU A 77 -7.76 19.48 5.94
C LEU A 77 -7.32 20.06 7.27
N VAL A 78 -6.54 19.27 8.01
CA VAL A 78 -5.96 19.65 9.30
C VAL A 78 -4.48 19.95 9.10
N GLU A 79 -3.99 21.06 9.67
CA GLU A 79 -2.58 21.45 9.58
C GLU A 79 -1.65 20.39 10.21
N GLY A 80 -0.54 20.09 9.53
CA GLY A 80 0.47 19.15 9.96
C GLY A 80 0.20 17.68 9.63
N SER A 81 0.98 16.80 10.27
CA SER A 81 0.94 15.34 10.09
C SER A 81 0.50 14.66 11.38
N PHE A 82 -0.28 13.59 11.27
CA PHE A 82 -0.59 12.72 12.42
C PHE A 82 0.63 11.93 12.93
N GLY A 83 1.68 11.81 12.10
CA GLY A 83 2.95 11.20 12.46
C GLY A 83 2.93 9.69 12.30
N PRO A 84 3.08 9.16 11.06
CA PRO A 84 2.98 7.72 10.80
C PRO A 84 3.92 6.91 11.69
N THR A 85 3.46 5.72 12.05
CA THR A 85 4.31 4.80 12.81
C THR A 85 5.23 4.07 11.84
N SER A 86 6.50 3.91 12.19
CA SER A 86 7.37 2.96 11.48
C SER A 86 8.13 2.11 12.48
N ARG A 87 7.87 0.80 12.39
CA ARG A 87 8.55 -0.26 13.14
C ARG A 87 9.24 -1.26 12.21
N LEU A 88 9.08 -1.09 10.89
CA LEU A 88 9.52 -2.05 9.87
C LEU A 88 10.77 -1.60 9.10
N GLY A 89 11.39 -0.49 9.52
CA GLY A 89 12.71 -0.05 9.05
C GLY A 89 12.76 1.37 8.51
N SER A 90 11.63 2.02 8.28
CA SER A 90 11.53 3.37 7.69
C SER A 90 11.28 4.50 8.71
N SER A 91 11.85 4.40 9.92
CA SER A 91 11.65 5.39 11.00
C SER A 91 12.04 6.81 10.59
N LYS A 92 13.14 6.97 9.83
CA LYS A 92 13.57 8.27 9.30
C LYS A 92 12.60 8.82 8.25
N HIS A 93 12.05 7.98 7.37
CA HIS A 93 11.04 8.41 6.39
C HIS A 93 9.73 8.82 7.07
N ALA A 94 9.32 8.10 8.13
CA ALA A 94 8.15 8.47 8.92
C ALA A 94 8.34 9.81 9.65
N ALA A 95 9.53 10.04 10.22
CA ALA A 95 9.89 11.33 10.81
C ALA A 95 9.95 12.45 9.76
N LEU A 96 10.47 12.17 8.56
CA LEU A 96 10.47 13.11 7.43
C LEU A 96 9.04 13.51 7.04
N HIS A 97 8.13 12.54 6.91
CA HIS A 97 6.72 12.81 6.67
C HIS A 97 6.14 13.73 7.76
N ALA A 98 6.38 13.40 9.03
CA ALA A 98 5.91 14.20 10.16
C ALA A 98 6.47 15.64 10.14
N ALA A 99 7.73 15.81 9.74
CA ALA A 99 8.41 17.09 9.74
C ALA A 99 8.03 18.00 8.56
N LYS A 100 7.66 17.43 7.41
CA LYS A 100 7.51 18.18 6.14
C LYS A 100 6.09 18.23 5.58
N SER A 101 5.18 17.38 6.03
CA SER A 101 3.79 17.43 5.55
C SER A 101 3.09 18.69 6.03
N LYS A 102 2.47 19.42 5.10
CA LYS A 102 1.73 20.66 5.39
C LYS A 102 0.39 20.40 6.08
N HIS A 103 -0.31 19.34 5.69
CA HIS A 103 -1.62 18.99 6.20
C HIS A 103 -1.92 17.50 6.08
N THR A 104 -2.94 17.07 6.81
CA THR A 104 -3.54 15.74 6.78
C THR A 104 -5.00 15.87 6.38
N LEU A 105 -5.46 15.04 5.45
CA LEU A 105 -6.88 14.88 5.16
C LEU A 105 -7.52 14.03 6.26
N HIS A 106 -8.38 14.62 7.07
CA HIS A 106 -9.12 13.91 8.10
C HIS A 106 -10.52 13.59 7.59
N VAL A 107 -10.85 12.30 7.50
CA VAL A 107 -12.13 11.80 7.04
C VAL A 107 -12.82 11.14 8.23
N ARG A 108 -13.98 11.64 8.63
CA ARG A 108 -14.77 11.07 9.72
C ARG A 108 -16.23 10.93 9.29
N SER A 109 -16.80 9.73 9.48
CA SER A 109 -18.21 9.50 9.20
C SER A 109 -18.84 8.48 10.15
N GLY A 110 -20.04 8.81 10.63
CA GLY A 110 -20.94 7.87 11.32
C GLY A 110 -22.00 7.24 10.42
N SER A 111 -21.90 7.45 9.11
CA SER A 111 -22.80 6.89 8.09
C SER A 111 -22.02 6.31 6.92
N ASP A 112 -22.72 5.67 5.99
CA ASP A 112 -22.10 5.12 4.78
C ASP A 112 -21.46 6.26 3.95
N LEU A 113 -20.17 6.12 3.62
CA LEU A 113 -19.37 7.10 2.89
C LEU A 113 -18.60 6.41 1.77
N ALA A 114 -18.52 7.07 0.61
CA ALA A 114 -17.64 6.67 -0.48
C ALA A 114 -16.86 7.89 -0.96
N LEU A 115 -15.52 7.82 -0.93
CA LEU A 115 -14.63 8.94 -1.22
C LEU A 115 -13.47 8.51 -2.12
N GLU A 116 -13.28 9.21 -3.23
CA GLU A 116 -12.11 9.07 -4.10
C GLU A 116 -11.17 10.26 -3.88
N VAL A 117 -9.92 9.95 -3.57
CA VAL A 117 -8.86 10.94 -3.38
C VAL A 117 -7.79 10.69 -4.44
N ILE A 118 -7.61 11.67 -5.32
CA ILE A 118 -6.63 11.62 -6.41
C ILE A 118 -5.47 12.53 -6.05
N TYR A 119 -4.27 11.96 -6.02
CA TYR A 119 -3.00 12.67 -5.85
C TYR A 119 -2.27 12.69 -7.18
N PHE A 120 -2.33 13.83 -7.87
CA PHE A 120 -1.45 14.10 -9.01
C PHE A 120 -0.06 14.50 -8.53
N VAL A 121 0.94 13.89 -9.17
CA VAL A 121 2.37 14.04 -8.84
C VAL A 121 3.13 14.56 -10.06
N SER A 122 3.84 15.67 -9.90
CA SER A 122 4.61 16.33 -10.97
C SER A 122 5.92 16.92 -10.44
N GLY A 123 6.90 17.06 -11.33
CA GLY A 123 8.17 17.70 -11.01
C GLY A 123 9.12 16.84 -10.17
N GLU A 124 10.32 17.35 -9.93
CA GLU A 124 11.37 16.67 -9.16
C GLU A 124 11.34 17.12 -7.69
N GLY A 125 11.45 16.17 -6.76
CA GLY A 125 11.50 16.46 -5.32
C GLY A 125 10.56 15.60 -4.48
N LEU A 126 10.36 15.99 -3.22
CA LEU A 126 9.56 15.29 -2.23
C LEU A 126 8.10 15.76 -2.24
N SER A 127 7.15 14.84 -2.43
CA SER A 127 5.70 15.08 -2.31
C SER A 127 5.14 14.33 -1.11
N PHE A 128 4.32 14.99 -0.29
CA PHE A 128 3.78 14.45 0.95
C PHE A 128 2.26 14.37 0.92
N SER A 129 1.69 13.28 1.42
CA SER A 129 0.23 13.12 1.56
C SER A 129 -0.10 12.34 2.82
N GLY A 130 -1.04 12.85 3.62
CA GLY A 130 -1.53 12.19 4.82
C GLY A 130 -3.05 12.06 4.77
N ILE A 131 -3.59 10.90 5.12
CA ILE A 131 -5.03 10.70 5.32
C ILE A 131 -5.29 9.91 6.61
N VAL A 132 -6.21 10.38 7.42
CA VAL A 132 -6.73 9.68 8.60
C VAL A 132 -8.20 9.40 8.37
N ILE A 133 -8.62 8.15 8.49
CA ILE A 133 -9.99 7.68 8.24
C ILE A 133 -10.56 7.16 9.56
N GLU A 134 -11.59 7.82 10.06
CA GLU A 134 -12.29 7.46 11.30
C GLU A 134 -13.72 7.03 11.00
N ALA A 135 -13.98 5.73 11.09
CA ALA A 135 -15.32 5.17 10.98
C ALA A 135 -15.95 5.06 12.37
N GLU A 136 -17.06 5.76 12.60
CA GLU A 136 -17.83 5.60 13.83
C GLU A 136 -18.62 4.28 13.82
N ALA A 137 -19.26 3.95 14.95
CA ALA A 137 -19.85 2.63 15.15
C ALA A 137 -20.85 2.26 14.05
N GLY A 138 -20.67 1.09 13.44
CA GLY A 138 -21.51 0.58 12.37
C GLY A 138 -21.38 1.28 10.99
N ALA A 139 -20.58 2.35 10.86
CA ALA A 139 -20.41 3.05 9.59
C ALA A 139 -19.69 2.19 8.55
N LYS A 140 -20.04 2.36 7.26
CA LYS A 140 -19.34 1.71 6.15
C LYS A 140 -18.64 2.75 5.27
N ILE A 141 -17.32 2.74 5.27
CA ILE A 141 -16.52 3.71 4.52
C ILE A 141 -15.77 3.00 3.39
N ARG A 142 -15.89 3.51 2.18
CA ARG A 142 -15.12 3.09 1.00
C ARG A 142 -14.23 4.24 0.55
N ILE A 143 -12.91 4.03 0.57
CA ILE A 143 -11.92 5.03 0.16
C ILE A 143 -11.14 4.50 -1.05
N VAL A 144 -10.94 5.34 -2.06
CA VAL A 144 -10.01 5.08 -3.16
C VAL A 144 -8.92 6.14 -3.14
N ASN A 145 -7.66 5.75 -2.94
CA ASN A 145 -6.52 6.64 -3.02
C ASN A 145 -5.74 6.36 -4.31
N ARG A 146 -5.56 7.35 -5.17
CA ARG A 146 -4.89 7.20 -6.46
C ARG A 146 -3.65 8.08 -6.51
N PHE A 147 -2.49 7.49 -6.80
CA PHE A 147 -1.24 8.24 -7.02
C PHE A 147 -0.90 8.17 -8.50
N ILE A 148 -0.99 9.30 -9.20
CA ILE A 148 -0.88 9.38 -10.66
C ILE A 148 0.19 10.40 -11.02
N SER A 149 1.24 9.98 -11.73
CA SER A 149 2.20 10.93 -12.31
C SER A 149 1.59 11.64 -13.51
N VAL A 150 1.83 12.94 -13.63
CA VAL A 150 1.35 13.76 -14.77
C VAL A 150 2.47 14.21 -15.70
N ASP A 151 3.72 13.91 -15.33
CA ASP A 151 4.93 14.06 -16.16
C ASP A 151 5.92 12.92 -15.85
N ASP A 152 7.09 12.93 -16.48
CA ASP A 152 8.16 11.93 -16.31
C ASP A 152 9.23 12.34 -15.27
N SER A 153 8.95 13.33 -14.43
CA SER A 153 9.93 13.79 -13.43
C SER A 153 10.11 12.79 -12.29
N ALA A 154 11.31 12.79 -11.70
CA ALA A 154 11.69 11.89 -10.61
C ALA A 154 11.15 12.36 -9.23
N ALA A 155 9.83 12.37 -9.07
CA ALA A 155 9.19 12.69 -7.79
C ALA A 155 9.37 11.55 -6.77
N VAL A 156 9.52 11.89 -5.50
CA VAL A 156 9.49 10.93 -4.39
C VAL A 156 8.25 11.21 -3.55
N VAL A 157 7.28 10.30 -3.62
CA VAL A 157 6.06 10.39 -2.83
C VAL A 157 6.31 9.73 -1.47
N VAL A 158 6.07 10.46 -0.39
CA VAL A 158 6.04 9.93 0.97
C VAL A 158 4.61 10.08 1.48
N SER A 159 3.90 8.96 1.61
CA SER A 159 2.47 8.94 1.93
C SER A 159 2.19 8.20 3.23
N ALA A 160 1.19 8.66 3.97
CA ALA A 160 0.75 8.04 5.22
C ALA A 160 -0.79 7.92 5.27
N THR A 161 -1.28 6.72 5.60
CA THR A 161 -2.70 6.42 5.81
C THR A 161 -2.88 5.84 7.22
N ASP A 162 -3.84 6.33 7.99
CA ASP A 162 -4.25 5.74 9.28
C ASP A 162 -5.76 5.46 9.28
N VAL A 163 -6.13 4.19 9.42
CA VAL A 163 -7.53 3.74 9.47
C VAL A 163 -7.92 3.37 10.89
N ARG A 164 -8.94 4.02 11.43
CA ARG A 164 -9.46 3.78 12.78
C ARG A 164 -10.92 3.38 12.67
N THR A 165 -11.21 2.14 13.05
CA THR A 165 -12.59 1.60 12.96
C THR A 165 -13.17 1.50 14.35
N ALA A 166 -14.36 2.06 14.61
CA ALA A 166 -15.13 1.81 15.82
C ALA A 166 -15.87 0.46 15.74
N GLU A 167 -16.57 0.09 16.82
CA GLU A 167 -17.29 -1.18 16.91
C GLU A 167 -18.26 -1.40 15.73
N GLY A 168 -18.20 -2.59 15.13
CA GLY A 168 -19.10 -3.00 14.04
C GLY A 168 -18.95 -2.21 12.72
N SER A 169 -18.01 -1.28 12.63
CA SER A 169 -17.76 -0.49 11.42
C SER A 169 -16.99 -1.28 10.36
N LYS A 170 -17.10 -0.86 9.10
CA LYS A 170 -16.43 -1.49 7.96
C LYS A 170 -15.72 -0.44 7.13
N VAL A 171 -14.42 -0.61 6.91
CA VAL A 171 -13.63 0.29 6.05
C VAL A 171 -12.97 -0.52 4.95
N THR A 172 -13.20 -0.14 3.70
CA THR A 172 -12.51 -0.71 2.53
C THR A 172 -11.70 0.39 1.85
N CYS A 173 -10.40 0.20 1.74
CA CYS A 173 -9.46 1.12 1.09
C CYS A 173 -8.83 0.45 -0.12
N LEU A 174 -9.04 1.01 -1.31
CA LEU A 174 -8.30 0.65 -2.51
C LEU A 174 -7.24 1.73 -2.77
N VAL A 175 -6.00 1.31 -3.03
CA VAL A 175 -4.91 2.19 -3.43
C VAL A 175 -4.43 1.80 -4.82
N THR A 176 -4.39 2.75 -5.74
CA THR A 176 -3.78 2.56 -7.06
C THR A 176 -2.53 3.42 -7.16
N GLN A 177 -1.41 2.79 -7.45
CA GLN A 177 -0.11 3.43 -7.63
C GLN A 177 0.27 3.35 -9.10
N GLU A 178 0.17 4.48 -9.78
CA GLU A 178 0.29 4.68 -11.22
C GLU A 178 1.36 5.78 -11.51
N LEU A 179 2.45 5.77 -10.74
CA LEU A 179 3.55 6.74 -10.91
C LEU A 179 4.44 6.37 -12.11
N ASN A 180 5.12 7.36 -12.68
CA ASN A 180 6.08 7.17 -13.77
C ASN A 180 7.28 6.30 -13.34
N ARG A 181 8.11 5.91 -14.31
CA ARG A 181 9.24 4.97 -14.09
C ARG A 181 10.42 5.57 -13.32
N ASP A 182 10.48 6.88 -13.15
CA ASP A 182 11.56 7.58 -12.45
C ASP A 182 11.17 7.99 -11.03
N SER A 183 9.88 7.96 -10.72
CA SER A 183 9.33 8.28 -9.41
C SER A 183 9.59 7.19 -8.38
N LYS A 184 9.57 7.56 -7.10
CA LYS A 184 9.65 6.64 -5.95
C LYS A 184 8.43 6.78 -5.06
N LEU A 185 8.09 5.72 -4.33
CA LEU A 185 7.05 5.75 -3.31
C LEU A 185 7.57 5.16 -1.99
N ILE A 186 7.42 5.90 -0.90
CA ILE A 186 7.41 5.37 0.46
C ILE A 186 6.00 5.55 1.00
N ARG A 187 5.34 4.47 1.40
CA ARG A 187 3.98 4.52 1.92
C ARG A 187 3.88 3.80 3.26
N PHE A 188 3.21 4.46 4.20
CA PHE A 188 2.83 3.94 5.51
C PHE A 188 1.32 3.73 5.54
N SER A 189 0.89 2.57 6.02
CA SER A 189 -0.52 2.24 6.15
C SER A 189 -0.79 1.61 7.51
N ASP A 190 -1.25 2.43 8.45
CA ASP A 190 -1.63 2.00 9.79
C ASP A 190 -3.14 1.70 9.83
N SER A 191 -3.53 0.69 10.61
CA SER A 191 -4.94 0.43 10.92
C SER A 191 -5.11 -0.03 12.37
N THR A 192 -6.17 0.46 13.02
CA THR A 192 -6.55 0.09 14.38
C THR A 192 -8.02 -0.31 14.41
N LEU A 193 -8.27 -1.57 14.78
CA LEU A 193 -9.58 -2.20 14.70
C LEU A 193 -10.18 -2.44 16.09
N GLN A 194 -11.42 -2.00 16.27
CA GLN A 194 -12.23 -2.23 17.47
C GLN A 194 -13.19 -3.42 17.27
N ALA A 195 -13.96 -3.77 18.30
CA ALA A 195 -14.71 -5.03 18.32
C ALA A 195 -15.65 -5.19 17.11
N SER A 196 -15.72 -6.41 16.56
CA SER A 196 -16.58 -6.77 15.42
C SER A 196 -16.42 -5.88 14.16
N SER A 197 -15.33 -5.10 14.05
CA SER A 197 -15.08 -4.26 12.88
C SER A 197 -14.37 -5.03 11.76
N LEU A 198 -14.39 -4.47 10.55
CA LEU A 198 -13.67 -4.97 9.39
C LEU A 198 -12.86 -3.85 8.75
N ALA A 199 -11.56 -4.06 8.53
CA ALA A 199 -10.75 -3.21 7.67
C ALA A 199 -10.19 -4.05 6.51
N LYS A 200 -10.41 -3.60 5.28
CA LYS A 200 -9.86 -4.21 4.07
C LYS A 200 -8.99 -3.18 3.34
N LEU A 201 -7.72 -3.50 3.13
CA LEU A 201 -6.79 -2.71 2.34
C LEU A 201 -6.42 -3.50 1.09
N ALA A 202 -6.64 -2.94 -0.09
CA ALA A 202 -6.12 -3.47 -1.35
C ALA A 202 -5.18 -2.46 -2.00
N VAL A 203 -4.00 -2.90 -2.43
CA VAL A 203 -2.99 -2.04 -3.07
C VAL A 203 -2.58 -2.61 -4.42
N VAL A 204 -2.70 -1.80 -5.47
CA VAL A 204 -2.29 -2.13 -6.85
C VAL A 204 -1.07 -1.29 -7.22
N HIS A 205 0.09 -1.93 -7.32
CA HIS A 205 1.35 -1.30 -7.75
C HIS A 205 1.65 -1.59 -9.22
N THR A 206 1.73 -0.55 -10.04
CA THR A 206 1.98 -0.64 -11.49
C THR A 206 3.13 0.24 -11.99
N GLY A 207 3.56 1.20 -11.19
CA GLY A 207 4.49 2.25 -11.60
C GLY A 207 5.69 2.38 -10.66
N ALA A 208 6.34 3.54 -10.64
CA ALA A 208 7.52 3.85 -9.80
C ALA A 208 8.76 3.00 -10.07
N LYS A 209 9.93 3.61 -10.02
CA LYS A 209 11.23 2.91 -10.01
C LYS A 209 11.39 2.03 -8.76
N TRP A 210 10.96 2.55 -7.63
CA TRP A 210 11.21 1.95 -6.32
C TRP A 210 10.05 2.22 -5.37
N VAL A 211 9.58 1.17 -4.71
CA VAL A 211 8.47 1.24 -3.76
C VAL A 211 8.91 0.62 -2.43
N ARG A 212 8.62 1.34 -1.34
CA ARG A 212 8.66 0.82 0.03
C ARG A 212 7.29 1.02 0.66
N GLU A 213 6.62 -0.08 0.97
CA GLU A 213 5.31 -0.09 1.63
C GLU A 213 5.47 -0.73 3.00
N GLU A 214 5.05 -0.02 4.06
CA GLU A 214 4.97 -0.54 5.42
C GLU A 214 3.52 -0.48 5.90
N THR A 215 2.89 -1.65 6.05
CA THR A 215 1.51 -1.79 6.52
C THR A 215 1.49 -2.36 7.94
N TYR A 216 0.84 -1.65 8.87
CA TYR A 216 0.60 -2.08 10.24
C TYR A 216 -0.90 -2.29 10.46
N SER A 217 -1.29 -3.45 11.00
CA SER A 217 -2.68 -3.70 11.35
C SER A 217 -2.80 -4.19 12.78
N THR A 218 -3.46 -3.37 13.60
CA THR A 218 -3.74 -3.65 15.02
C THR A 218 -5.17 -4.15 15.15
N VAL A 219 -5.33 -5.46 15.29
CA VAL A 219 -6.61 -6.13 15.52
C VAL A 219 -6.85 -6.22 17.03
N GLY A 220 -7.22 -5.07 17.61
CA GLY A 220 -7.29 -4.85 19.07
C GLY A 220 -8.65 -5.08 19.71
N GLY A 221 -9.71 -5.26 18.91
CA GLY A 221 -11.05 -5.58 19.38
C GLY A 221 -11.43 -7.03 19.11
N SER A 222 -12.20 -7.64 20.02
CA SER A 222 -12.69 -9.01 19.83
C SER A 222 -13.54 -9.14 18.56
N ASP A 223 -13.41 -10.27 17.88
CA ASP A 223 -14.16 -10.58 16.65
C ASP A 223 -13.89 -9.61 15.46
N ALA A 224 -12.85 -8.77 15.57
CA ALA A 224 -12.44 -7.86 14.50
C ALA A 224 -11.65 -8.59 13.40
N LYS A 225 -11.73 -8.06 12.17
CA LYS A 225 -11.20 -8.70 10.97
C LYS A 225 -10.35 -7.74 10.13
N SER A 226 -9.16 -8.16 9.75
CA SER A 226 -8.26 -7.40 8.87
C SER A 226 -7.93 -8.17 7.60
N GLU A 227 -8.11 -7.55 6.44
CA GLU A 227 -7.76 -8.13 5.15
C GLU A 227 -6.78 -7.21 4.42
N ILE A 228 -5.64 -7.77 3.99
CA ILE A 228 -4.57 -7.02 3.33
C ILE A 228 -4.24 -7.68 2.00
N LEU A 229 -4.63 -7.04 0.91
CA LEU A 229 -4.51 -7.53 -0.45
C LEU A 229 -3.51 -6.69 -1.22
N SER A 230 -2.65 -7.32 -2.02
CA SER A 230 -1.82 -6.57 -2.94
C SER A 230 -1.60 -7.28 -4.26
N VAL A 231 -1.64 -6.50 -5.34
CA VAL A 231 -1.18 -6.87 -6.67
C VAL A 231 -0.02 -5.97 -7.05
N ALA A 232 1.12 -6.56 -7.39
CA ALA A 232 2.31 -5.84 -7.81
C ALA A 232 2.80 -6.37 -9.16
N LEU A 233 3.07 -5.44 -10.09
CA LEU A 233 3.49 -5.74 -11.46
C LEU A 233 4.84 -5.07 -11.83
N PRO A 234 5.93 -5.31 -11.08
CA PRO A 234 7.22 -4.70 -11.40
C PRO A 234 7.82 -5.31 -12.68
N ASP A 235 8.48 -4.46 -13.45
CA ASP A 235 9.25 -4.83 -14.64
C ASP A 235 10.73 -4.40 -14.50
N THR A 236 11.50 -4.52 -15.58
CA THR A 236 12.95 -4.25 -15.61
C THR A 236 13.34 -2.95 -14.90
N GLY A 237 14.14 -3.07 -13.85
CA GLY A 237 14.66 -1.94 -13.09
C GLY A 237 13.73 -1.43 -11.99
N GLN A 238 12.57 -2.07 -11.78
CA GLN A 238 11.68 -1.78 -10.66
C GLN A 238 11.96 -2.72 -9.47
N GLU A 239 11.98 -2.16 -8.26
CA GLU A 239 12.06 -2.89 -7.00
C GLU A 239 10.90 -2.50 -6.08
N TYR A 240 10.10 -3.48 -5.66
CA TYR A 240 9.00 -3.27 -4.71
C TYR A 240 9.26 -4.03 -3.40
N ASP A 241 9.43 -3.30 -2.31
CA ASP A 241 9.61 -3.81 -0.95
C ASP A 241 8.32 -3.58 -0.14
N GLN A 242 7.60 -4.67 0.13
CA GLN A 242 6.29 -4.67 0.79
C GLN A 242 6.39 -5.37 2.15
N ARG A 243 6.06 -4.65 3.21
CA ARG A 243 6.25 -5.11 4.59
C ARG A 243 5.00 -4.99 5.41
N THR A 244 4.71 -6.02 6.20
CA THR A 244 3.50 -6.07 7.01
C THR A 244 3.77 -6.50 8.44
N PHE A 245 2.98 -5.94 9.35
CA PHE A 245 2.87 -6.40 10.72
C PHE A 245 1.39 -6.52 11.09
N GLN A 246 0.96 -7.73 11.40
CA GLN A 246 -0.40 -8.06 11.83
C GLN A 246 -0.36 -8.34 13.34
N HIS A 247 -0.83 -7.39 14.14
CA HIS A 247 -0.92 -7.51 15.60
C HIS A 247 -2.31 -7.99 16.01
N HIS A 248 -2.37 -9.12 16.69
CA HIS A 248 -3.58 -9.65 17.30
C HIS A 248 -3.54 -9.46 18.82
N GLY A 249 -4.26 -8.45 19.31
CA GLY A 249 -4.30 -8.08 20.72
C GLY A 249 -5.57 -8.50 21.47
N ALA A 250 -6.51 -9.17 20.78
CA ALA A 250 -7.81 -9.56 21.34
C ALA A 250 -8.24 -10.97 20.91
N ARG A 251 -9.28 -11.49 21.55
CA ARG A 251 -9.82 -12.83 21.30
C ARG A 251 -10.62 -12.90 20.01
N ASN A 252 -10.65 -14.08 19.39
CA ASN A 252 -11.44 -14.36 18.17
C ASN A 252 -11.15 -13.41 17.00
N THR A 253 -9.92 -12.89 16.92
CA THR A 253 -9.54 -11.95 15.87
C THR A 253 -9.16 -12.69 14.59
N PHE A 254 -9.43 -12.08 13.44
CA PHE A 254 -9.12 -12.66 12.13
C PHE A 254 -8.20 -11.76 11.33
N SER A 255 -7.22 -12.34 10.64
CA SER A 255 -6.53 -11.62 9.57
C SER A 255 -6.17 -12.50 8.39
N ASP A 256 -6.22 -11.92 7.19
CA ASP A 256 -5.85 -12.62 5.96
C ASP A 256 -5.13 -11.68 5.00
N LEU A 257 -3.86 -12.00 4.74
CA LEU A 257 -3.02 -11.30 3.79
C LEU A 257 -2.81 -12.15 2.53
N LEU A 258 -3.04 -11.56 1.37
CA LEU A 258 -2.72 -12.15 0.07
C LEU A 258 -1.99 -11.15 -0.83
N PHE A 259 -0.70 -11.39 -1.04
CA PHE A 259 0.12 -10.65 -2.00
C PHE A 259 0.37 -11.50 -3.25
N LYS A 260 0.11 -10.90 -4.41
CA LYS A 260 0.27 -11.50 -5.74
C LYS A 260 1.19 -10.62 -6.57
N ASN A 261 2.43 -11.07 -6.74
CA ASN A 261 3.46 -10.34 -7.45
C ASN A 261 3.70 -11.02 -8.81
N THR A 262 3.58 -10.28 -9.90
CA THR A 262 3.93 -10.76 -11.24
C THR A 262 5.11 -9.97 -11.75
N LEU A 263 6.27 -10.62 -11.81
CA LEU A 263 7.54 -9.97 -12.09
C LEU A 263 7.95 -10.19 -13.54
N PHE A 264 8.44 -9.14 -14.19
CA PHE A 264 8.91 -9.17 -15.57
C PHE A 264 10.35 -8.65 -15.70
N GLY A 265 11.08 -9.14 -16.72
CA GLY A 265 12.45 -8.72 -17.00
C GLY A 265 13.37 -8.86 -15.78
N LYS A 266 14.05 -7.77 -15.41
CA LYS A 266 14.93 -7.64 -14.24
C LYS A 266 14.24 -6.88 -13.10
N ALA A 267 13.16 -7.46 -12.60
CA ALA A 267 12.39 -6.91 -11.48
C ALA A 267 12.74 -7.61 -10.17
N THR A 268 12.67 -6.85 -9.07
CA THR A 268 12.87 -7.38 -7.72
C THR A 268 11.65 -7.15 -6.86
N THR A 269 11.21 -8.16 -6.13
CA THR A 269 10.20 -8.02 -5.07
C THR A 269 10.75 -8.51 -3.75
N ILE A 270 10.39 -7.81 -2.68
CA ILE A 270 10.75 -8.15 -1.31
C ILE A 270 9.47 -8.14 -0.50
N PHE A 271 9.20 -9.26 0.17
CA PHE A 271 8.10 -9.39 1.11
C PHE A 271 8.65 -9.72 2.50
N SER A 272 8.26 -8.94 3.51
CA SER A 272 8.57 -9.22 4.92
C SER A 272 7.29 -9.06 5.75
N GLY A 273 6.75 -10.17 6.26
CA GLY A 273 5.49 -10.16 7.00
C GLY A 273 5.66 -10.78 8.37
N LEU A 274 5.12 -10.15 9.41
CA LEU A 274 5.10 -10.71 10.77
C LEU A 274 3.66 -10.73 11.31
N ILE A 275 3.18 -11.91 11.65
CA ILE A 275 1.96 -12.06 12.48
C ILE A 275 2.43 -12.20 13.93
N PHE A 276 1.98 -11.29 14.78
CA PHE A 276 2.25 -11.27 16.21
C PHE A 276 0.94 -11.45 16.98
N VAL A 277 0.87 -12.48 17.81
CA VAL A 277 -0.32 -12.80 18.62
C VAL A 277 0.02 -12.66 20.10
N ASP A 278 -0.68 -11.77 20.79
CA ASP A 278 -0.49 -11.50 22.21
C ASP A 278 -0.87 -12.70 23.09
N GLU A 279 -0.30 -12.75 24.29
CA GLU A 279 -0.77 -13.65 25.34
C GLU A 279 -2.27 -13.42 25.62
N GLY A 280 -3.05 -14.50 25.65
CA GLY A 280 -4.49 -14.43 25.90
C GLY A 280 -5.36 -14.11 24.68
N ALA A 281 -4.78 -13.81 23.50
CA ALA A 281 -5.49 -13.60 22.23
C ALA A 281 -5.98 -14.92 21.59
N HIS A 282 -6.65 -15.76 22.39
CA HIS A 282 -7.21 -17.05 21.98
C HIS A 282 -8.31 -16.89 20.92
N GLY A 283 -8.47 -17.90 20.08
CA GLY A 283 -9.39 -17.89 18.94
C GLY A 283 -8.86 -17.10 17.74
N THR A 284 -7.62 -16.63 17.77
CA THR A 284 -7.00 -15.94 16.61
C THR A 284 -6.93 -16.88 15.41
N ASP A 285 -7.38 -16.41 14.25
CA ASP A 285 -7.32 -17.11 12.97
C ASP A 285 -6.64 -16.21 11.92
N ALA A 286 -5.36 -16.46 11.62
CA ALA A 286 -4.50 -15.55 10.88
C ALA A 286 -3.73 -16.26 9.74
N TYR A 287 -3.77 -15.65 8.56
CA TYR A 287 -3.12 -16.15 7.34
C TYR A 287 -2.27 -15.05 6.71
N GLN A 288 -1.09 -15.41 6.21
CA GLN A 288 -0.32 -14.57 5.29
C GLN A 288 0.19 -15.41 4.11
N THR A 289 -0.12 -14.95 2.90
CA THR A 289 0.27 -15.64 1.67
C THR A 289 0.92 -14.66 0.70
N CYS A 290 2.16 -14.91 0.33
CA CYS A 290 2.85 -14.19 -0.75
C CYS A 290 3.09 -15.15 -1.93
N ARG A 291 2.65 -14.77 -3.12
CA ARG A 291 2.83 -15.57 -4.34
C ARG A 291 3.55 -14.72 -5.38
N ASN A 292 4.69 -15.20 -5.84
CA ASN A 292 5.49 -14.54 -6.88
C ASN A 292 5.43 -15.38 -8.15
N LEU A 293 4.91 -14.81 -9.23
CA LEU A 293 4.93 -15.35 -10.58
C LEU A 293 6.07 -14.70 -11.35
N MET A 294 7.13 -15.47 -11.61
CA MET A 294 8.33 -15.03 -12.31
C MET A 294 8.16 -15.26 -13.82
N MET A 295 7.98 -14.18 -14.58
CA MET A 295 7.72 -14.26 -16.03
C MET A 295 9.01 -14.43 -16.84
N THR A 296 10.16 -14.02 -16.28
CA THR A 296 11.50 -14.12 -16.89
C THR A 296 12.51 -14.73 -15.91
N ASP A 297 13.65 -15.18 -16.44
CA ASP A 297 14.73 -15.80 -15.64
C ASP A 297 15.45 -14.83 -14.69
N GLU A 298 15.41 -13.53 -15.00
CA GLU A 298 16.19 -12.51 -14.28
C GLU A 298 15.39 -11.84 -13.15
N CYS A 299 14.18 -12.32 -12.86
CA CYS A 299 13.37 -11.85 -11.74
C CYS A 299 13.92 -12.35 -10.40
N GLU A 300 13.87 -11.49 -9.39
CA GLU A 300 14.24 -11.83 -8.02
C GLU A 300 13.06 -11.63 -7.07
N ALA A 301 12.78 -12.63 -6.23
CA ALA A 301 11.74 -12.56 -5.21
C ALA A 301 12.30 -13.01 -3.87
N HIS A 302 12.34 -12.09 -2.91
CA HIS A 302 12.73 -12.35 -1.52
C HIS A 302 11.47 -12.40 -0.65
N SER A 303 11.37 -13.40 0.23
CA SER A 303 10.23 -13.54 1.13
C SER A 303 10.70 -13.95 2.51
N MET A 304 10.27 -13.19 3.52
CA MET A 304 10.59 -13.38 4.93
C MET A 304 9.29 -13.36 5.76
N PRO A 305 8.41 -14.38 5.62
CA PRO A 305 7.24 -14.51 6.46
C PRO A 305 7.64 -15.02 7.85
N GLY A 306 7.08 -14.40 8.90
CA GLY A 306 7.35 -14.71 10.29
C GLY A 306 6.06 -14.83 11.11
N LEU A 307 6.11 -15.66 12.15
CA LEU A 307 5.05 -15.83 13.14
C LEU A 307 5.67 -15.73 14.53
N GLU A 308 5.07 -14.94 15.41
CA GLU A 308 5.39 -14.89 16.83
C GLU A 308 4.08 -15.02 17.62
N ILE A 309 3.86 -16.21 18.16
CA ILE A 309 2.55 -16.65 18.68
C ILE A 309 2.67 -16.92 20.18
N ASN A 310 2.07 -16.05 21.00
CA ASN A 310 2.12 -16.16 22.46
C ASN A 310 0.79 -16.68 23.07
N ALA A 311 -0.08 -17.28 22.27
CA ALA A 311 -1.33 -17.89 22.70
C ALA A 311 -1.50 -19.32 22.16
N ASP A 312 -2.07 -20.22 22.98
CA ASP A 312 -2.15 -21.65 22.65
C ASP A 312 -3.27 -22.00 21.65
N ASP A 313 -4.48 -21.48 21.88
CA ASP A 313 -5.68 -21.77 21.08
C ASP A 313 -5.78 -20.80 19.89
N VAL A 314 -5.03 -21.08 18.82
CA VAL A 314 -5.00 -20.26 17.61
C VAL A 314 -4.85 -21.11 16.34
N LYS A 315 -5.19 -20.51 15.20
CA LYS A 315 -4.88 -21.02 13.86
C LYS A 315 -4.08 -19.96 13.13
N CYS A 316 -2.77 -20.15 13.05
CA CYS A 316 -1.89 -19.20 12.36
C CYS A 316 -1.09 -19.95 11.30
N SER A 317 -1.06 -19.43 10.07
CA SER A 317 -0.24 -20.00 9.01
C SER A 317 0.35 -18.95 8.11
N HIS A 318 1.46 -19.30 7.48
CA HIS A 318 2.09 -18.49 6.45
C HIS A 318 2.50 -19.33 5.26
N GLY A 319 2.57 -18.71 4.09
CA GLY A 319 3.04 -19.35 2.87
C GLY A 319 3.69 -18.34 1.95
N SER A 320 4.85 -18.70 1.41
CA SER A 320 5.42 -18.00 0.25
C SER A 320 5.78 -18.99 -0.84
N THR A 321 5.42 -18.67 -2.08
CA THR A 321 5.89 -19.45 -3.24
C THR A 321 6.36 -18.53 -4.35
N SER A 322 7.47 -18.91 -4.96
CA SER A 322 7.97 -18.29 -6.19
C SER A 322 7.98 -19.36 -7.27
N SER A 323 7.25 -19.13 -8.36
CA SER A 323 7.13 -20.08 -9.46
C SER A 323 7.16 -19.37 -10.80
N ARG A 324 7.54 -20.10 -11.84
CA ARG A 324 7.37 -19.66 -13.23
C ARG A 324 5.99 -20.07 -13.73
N VAL A 325 5.57 -19.47 -14.83
CA VAL A 325 4.38 -19.93 -15.55
C VAL A 325 4.58 -21.38 -16.02
N SER A 326 3.56 -22.22 -15.85
CA SER A 326 3.61 -23.63 -16.25
C SER A 326 3.67 -23.76 -17.78
N ASP A 327 4.70 -24.43 -18.29
CA ASP A 327 4.81 -24.69 -19.73
C ASP A 327 3.69 -25.61 -20.24
N GLU A 328 3.11 -26.45 -19.38
CA GLU A 328 1.93 -27.26 -19.72
C GLU A 328 0.67 -26.42 -19.91
N GLU A 329 0.46 -25.41 -19.05
CA GLU A 329 -0.66 -24.45 -19.18
C GLU A 329 -0.51 -23.64 -20.46
N ILE A 330 0.71 -23.17 -20.77
CA ILE A 330 1.01 -22.45 -22.01
C ILE A 330 0.79 -23.35 -23.22
N PHE A 331 1.28 -24.59 -23.21
CA PHE A 331 1.08 -25.54 -24.30
C PHE A 331 -0.42 -25.80 -24.54
N TYR A 332 -1.21 -25.94 -23.48
CA TYR A 332 -2.66 -26.15 -23.56
C TYR A 332 -3.41 -24.96 -24.21
N LEU A 333 -3.01 -23.73 -23.89
CA LEU A 333 -3.56 -22.52 -24.49
C LEU A 333 -3.12 -22.37 -25.96
N MET A 334 -1.84 -22.67 -26.25
CA MET A 334 -1.32 -22.68 -27.62
C MET A 334 -2.02 -23.69 -28.52
N ALA A 335 -2.35 -24.88 -27.99
CA ALA A 335 -3.13 -25.88 -28.72
C ALA A 335 -4.55 -25.40 -29.10
N ARG A 336 -5.05 -24.32 -28.48
CA ARG A 336 -6.31 -23.65 -28.82
C ARG A 336 -6.14 -22.46 -29.78
N GLY A 337 -4.95 -22.27 -30.33
CA GLY A 337 -4.64 -21.20 -31.28
C GLY A 337 -4.25 -19.86 -30.65
N ILE A 338 -4.03 -19.82 -29.34
CA ILE A 338 -3.56 -18.62 -28.64
C ILE A 338 -2.03 -18.53 -28.79
N SER A 339 -1.49 -17.35 -29.10
CA SER A 339 -0.02 -17.21 -29.22
C SER A 339 0.65 -17.46 -27.86
N ALA A 340 1.91 -17.88 -27.84
CA ALA A 340 2.64 -18.11 -26.58
C ALA A 340 2.72 -16.83 -25.72
N LYS A 341 2.82 -15.66 -26.36
CA LYS A 341 2.82 -14.35 -25.69
C LYS A 341 1.46 -14.08 -25.04
N ASP A 342 0.38 -14.22 -25.79
CA ASP A 342 -0.97 -13.97 -25.27
C ASP A 342 -1.34 -14.98 -24.18
N ALA A 343 -0.93 -16.25 -24.32
CA ALA A 343 -1.16 -17.28 -23.32
C ALA A 343 -0.48 -16.93 -21.98
N ARG A 344 0.78 -16.48 -22.01
CA ARG A 344 1.51 -16.01 -20.82
C ARG A 344 0.84 -14.78 -20.22
N GLY A 345 0.39 -13.84 -21.04
CA GLY A 345 -0.37 -12.67 -20.61
C GLY A 345 -1.68 -13.02 -19.90
N LEU A 346 -2.46 -13.96 -20.45
CA LEU A 346 -3.71 -14.43 -19.87
C LEU A 346 -3.50 -15.12 -18.51
N VAL A 347 -2.50 -15.99 -18.40
CA VAL A 347 -2.18 -16.66 -17.12
C VAL A 347 -1.74 -15.63 -16.07
N ALA A 348 -0.89 -14.68 -16.46
CA ALA A 348 -0.43 -13.63 -15.56
C ALA A 348 -1.58 -12.71 -15.09
N GLN A 349 -2.47 -12.29 -16.00
CA GLN A 349 -3.65 -11.50 -15.64
C GLN A 349 -4.59 -12.27 -14.69
N GLY A 350 -4.90 -13.53 -15.02
CA GLY A 350 -5.73 -14.39 -14.16
C GLY A 350 -5.09 -14.62 -12.79
N PHE A 351 -3.77 -14.74 -12.72
CA PHE A 351 -3.04 -14.83 -11.45
C PHE A 351 -3.16 -13.56 -10.61
N SER A 352 -3.02 -12.38 -11.23
CA SER A 352 -3.09 -11.07 -10.57
C SER A 352 -4.49 -10.75 -10.04
N ILE A 353 -5.53 -11.00 -10.84
CA ILE A 353 -6.91 -10.60 -10.52
C ILE A 353 -7.49 -11.40 -9.34
N GLN A 354 -6.99 -12.60 -9.05
CA GLN A 354 -7.41 -13.40 -7.89
C GLN A 354 -7.30 -12.66 -6.54
N ALA A 355 -6.33 -11.77 -6.36
CA ALA A 355 -6.26 -10.95 -5.14
C ALA A 355 -7.29 -9.82 -5.15
N ILE A 356 -7.62 -9.30 -6.33
CA ILE A 356 -8.62 -8.24 -6.50
C ILE A 356 -10.03 -8.78 -6.23
N GLU A 357 -10.37 -9.97 -6.70
CA GLU A 357 -11.67 -10.63 -6.47
C GLU A 357 -11.98 -10.86 -4.98
N ARG A 358 -10.99 -10.74 -4.09
CA ARG A 358 -11.19 -10.77 -2.63
C ARG A 358 -11.66 -9.43 -2.05
N LEU A 359 -11.71 -8.35 -2.84
CA LEU A 359 -12.26 -7.07 -2.40
C LEU A 359 -13.73 -7.19 -2.04
N GLU A 360 -14.49 -8.01 -2.78
CA GLU A 360 -15.94 -8.17 -2.63
C GLU A 360 -16.70 -6.84 -2.79
N ASP A 361 -16.18 -5.96 -3.66
CA ASP A 361 -16.81 -4.68 -4.05
C ASP A 361 -16.63 -4.50 -5.57
N GLU A 362 -17.71 -4.70 -6.32
CA GLU A 362 -17.72 -4.74 -7.78
C GLU A 362 -17.16 -3.45 -8.41
N GLN A 363 -17.42 -2.27 -7.82
CA GLN A 363 -16.92 -1.00 -8.36
C GLN A 363 -15.40 -0.88 -8.15
N LEU A 364 -14.92 -1.26 -6.96
CA LEU A 364 -13.48 -1.22 -6.65
C LEU A 364 -12.71 -2.30 -7.40
N GLU A 365 -13.28 -3.49 -7.55
CA GLU A 365 -12.73 -4.57 -8.36
C GLU A 365 -12.58 -4.17 -9.81
N THR A 366 -13.63 -3.58 -10.39
CA THR A 366 -13.60 -3.08 -11.78
C THR A 366 -12.48 -2.06 -11.97
N LEU A 367 -12.36 -1.09 -11.06
CA LEU A 367 -11.29 -0.10 -11.10
C LEU A 367 -9.90 -0.73 -10.99
N ALA A 368 -9.70 -1.64 -10.03
CA ALA A 368 -8.42 -2.31 -9.83
C ALA A 368 -8.02 -3.17 -11.04
N ILE A 369 -8.98 -3.88 -11.64
CA ILE A 369 -8.79 -4.66 -12.87
C ILE A 369 -8.42 -3.75 -14.05
N GLU A 370 -9.06 -2.59 -14.17
CA GLU A 370 -8.75 -1.62 -15.22
C GLU A 370 -7.30 -1.13 -15.12
N VAL A 371 -6.84 -0.77 -13.91
CA VAL A 371 -5.45 -0.34 -13.63
C VAL A 371 -4.46 -1.44 -13.97
N VAL A 372 -4.74 -2.68 -13.52
CA VAL A 372 -3.92 -3.85 -13.83
C VAL A 372 -3.85 -4.08 -15.35
N SER A 373 -4.98 -4.01 -16.04
CA SER A 373 -5.08 -4.22 -17.49
C SER A 373 -4.27 -3.19 -18.28
N ARG A 374 -4.30 -1.91 -17.86
CA ARG A 374 -3.45 -0.86 -18.43
C ARG A 374 -1.97 -1.21 -18.31
N LYS A 375 -1.51 -1.64 -17.13
CA LYS A 375 -0.10 -2.06 -16.95
C LYS A 375 0.26 -3.24 -17.85
N PHE A 376 -0.55 -4.28 -17.91
CA PHE A 376 -0.30 -5.43 -18.80
C PHE A 376 -0.20 -5.06 -20.29
N SER A 377 -0.86 -3.98 -20.73
CA SER A 377 -0.73 -3.49 -22.11
C SER A 377 0.63 -2.84 -22.41
N THR A 378 1.38 -2.45 -21.38
CA THR A 378 2.67 -1.75 -21.48
C THR A 378 3.89 -2.66 -21.24
N VAL A 379 3.67 -3.83 -20.64
CA VAL A 379 4.75 -4.79 -20.33
C VAL A 379 5.02 -5.66 -21.57
N GLU A 380 6.29 -5.73 -21.98
CA GLU A 380 6.70 -6.43 -23.21
C GLU A 380 6.72 -7.96 -23.14
#